data_AF-A0A3Q3AXX0-F1
#
_entry.id   AF-A0A3Q3AXX0-F1
#
_cell.length_a   1.000
_cell.length_b   1.000
_cell.length_c   1.000
_cell.angle_alpha   90.00
_cell.angle_beta   90.00
_cell.angle_gamma   90.00
#
_symmetry.space_group_name_H-M   'P 1'
#
loop_
_entity.id
_entity.type
_entity.pdbx_description
1 polymer ?
#
loop_
_entity_poly.entity_id
_entity_poly.type
_entity_poly.pdbx_seq_one_letter_code
_entity_poly.pdbx_strand_id
1 'polypeptide(L)'
;MASGALNGRRRGSSRSGESYLTEEAIKIKQPPDLRQDTVLRKTDWIRVQDDLRGVNKEKQRLREAAKQREALHLQSKEVVKLWSNTTTRQKKLEAKKIREQIEEEERKRIVDEEANFKEQQRQEAIEKARTQMYYQTNRVKGLHSALLLTEVLKEREAQIELKRRIESASKDVDTKFLEAAKTREDEALKQEQEKALQRRLQRQAAAEDLKNHRSYLGKTASSCRSGFSVSQQLVSPYFEVPLLSRDAQLRRERILNTLTVTQQERTATDEQRVAKAVAEQDAKQAQLRREEERKKSEMLKSITAHRELVGKEKEQRDKITEQETRDALQAKREADRIFLEKKQQKAEKLKEEERKLFQRQKEAESKFEEKNAQLITEEENKFHQYSQLIISEAAEAKKNLFPLRRAARQGTRGGDGPASGGAEPVYLVHDSTGAHMPKYVSVTTENIKKLRQPGNIQEAKKRLGFTW
;
A
#
# COMPACT_ATOMS: atom_id res chain seq x y z
N MET A 1 34.54 -19.91 -36.12
CA MET A 1 35.37 -19.62 -37.31
C MET A 1 36.50 -18.72 -36.82
N ALA A 2 37.79 -19.07 -36.88
CA ALA A 2 38.60 -19.36 -38.08
C ALA A 2 38.50 -18.17 -39.06
N SER A 3 39.53 -17.44 -39.45
CA SER A 3 41.01 -17.63 -39.39
C SER A 3 41.69 -16.26 -39.09
N GLY A 4 43.00 -16.00 -39.18
CA GLY A 4 44.21 -16.79 -39.49
C GLY A 4 45.43 -15.84 -39.49
N ALA A 5 46.63 -16.32 -39.14
CA ALA A 5 47.80 -15.45 -38.99
C ALA A 5 48.57 -15.24 -40.31
N LEU A 6 49.04 -14.00 -40.57
CA LEU A 6 50.03 -13.72 -41.61
C LEU A 6 51.13 -12.77 -41.10
N ASN A 7 52.34 -13.32 -40.95
CA ASN A 7 53.55 -12.55 -40.65
C ASN A 7 54.11 -11.91 -41.94
N GLY A 8 54.34 -10.59 -41.93
CA GLY A 8 54.75 -9.82 -43.11
C GLY A 8 56.02 -8.98 -42.92
N ARG A 9 57.12 -9.54 -42.39
CA ARG A 9 58.33 -8.78 -42.03
C ARG A 9 59.44 -8.83 -43.11
N ARG A 10 59.18 -8.27 -44.30
CA ARG A 10 60.27 -8.00 -45.27
C ARG A 10 61.26 -6.98 -44.68
N ARG A 11 62.54 -7.35 -44.62
CA ARG A 11 63.66 -6.42 -44.36
C ARG A 11 64.83 -6.84 -45.25
N GLY A 12 65.29 -5.96 -46.11
CA GLY A 12 66.38 -6.23 -47.06
C GLY A 12 66.63 -5.02 -47.96
N SER A 13 67.90 -4.76 -48.25
CA SER A 13 68.44 -3.60 -48.97
C SER A 13 68.51 -2.27 -48.18
N SER A 14 69.72 -1.98 -47.70
CA SER A 14 70.29 -0.64 -47.54
C SER A 14 71.73 -0.71 -48.06
N ARG A 15 72.12 0.19 -48.95
CA ARG A 15 73.29 0.06 -49.83
C ARG A 15 74.44 0.99 -49.41
N SER A 16 75.67 0.51 -49.64
CA SER A 16 76.95 1.26 -49.78
C SER A 16 77.48 2.12 -48.61
N GLY A 17 78.78 1.95 -48.36
CA GLY A 17 79.65 2.91 -47.66
C GLY A 17 80.32 2.33 -46.41
N GLU A 18 81.64 2.42 -46.22
CA GLU A 18 82.74 2.66 -47.17
C GLU A 18 84.06 2.22 -46.51
N SER A 19 85.06 1.77 -47.27
CA SER A 19 86.37 1.43 -46.70
C SER A 19 87.51 1.65 -47.70
N TYR A 20 88.23 2.76 -47.51
CA TYR A 20 89.48 3.02 -48.23
C TYR A 20 90.60 2.06 -47.81
N LEU A 21 91.50 1.83 -48.75
CA LEU A 21 92.74 1.07 -48.68
C LEU A 21 93.53 1.20 -47.36
N THR A 22 94.05 0.07 -46.84
CA THR A 22 95.43 -0.04 -46.33
C THR A 22 95.81 -1.50 -46.06
N GLU A 23 96.27 -2.22 -47.09
CA GLU A 23 96.89 -3.54 -46.91
C GLU A 23 98.36 -3.40 -46.50
N GLU A 24 98.60 -2.96 -45.26
CA GLU A 24 99.92 -3.13 -44.63
C GLU A 24 99.96 -4.41 -43.77
N ALA A 25 101.14 -5.04 -43.73
CA ALA A 25 101.53 -6.16 -42.86
C ALA A 25 101.32 -7.62 -43.35
N ILE A 26 101.81 -7.95 -44.56
CA ILE A 26 102.54 -9.22 -44.78
C ILE A 26 103.98 -8.92 -45.17
N LYS A 27 104.76 -8.35 -44.24
CA LYS A 27 106.19 -8.10 -44.42
C LYS A 27 106.97 -9.29 -43.88
N ILE A 28 107.70 -9.99 -44.75
CA ILE A 28 108.43 -11.23 -44.44
C ILE A 28 109.50 -10.95 -43.38
N LYS A 29 109.66 -11.89 -42.43
CA LYS A 29 110.62 -11.78 -41.32
C LYS A 29 112.07 -11.68 -41.84
N GLN A 30 112.76 -10.61 -41.48
CA GLN A 30 114.22 -10.61 -41.32
C GLN A 30 114.58 -10.93 -39.86
N PRO A 31 115.74 -11.54 -39.57
CA PRO A 31 116.19 -11.77 -38.20
C PRO A 31 116.52 -10.44 -37.49
N PRO A 32 116.33 -10.34 -36.16
CA PRO A 32 116.56 -9.11 -35.42
C PRO A 32 118.06 -8.85 -35.17
N ASP A 33 118.48 -7.60 -35.33
CA ASP A 33 119.78 -7.10 -34.86
C ASP A 33 119.68 -6.71 -33.37
N LEU A 34 120.65 -7.13 -32.56
CA LEU A 34 120.58 -7.17 -31.09
C LEU A 34 121.29 -5.98 -30.41
N ARG A 35 121.27 -4.80 -31.04
CA ARG A 35 121.98 -3.60 -30.55
C ARG A 35 121.18 -2.30 -30.71
N GLN A 36 119.95 -2.26 -30.18
CA GLN A 36 119.19 -1.01 -30.02
C GLN A 36 118.57 -0.91 -28.62
N ASP A 37 119.13 -0.02 -27.78
CA ASP A 37 118.55 0.31 -26.48
C ASP A 37 117.25 1.11 -26.69
N THR A 38 116.11 0.45 -26.49
CA THR A 38 114.79 1.05 -26.74
C THR A 38 114.44 2.08 -25.68
N VAL A 39 114.74 3.35 -25.94
CA VAL A 39 114.29 4.49 -25.12
C VAL A 39 112.76 4.55 -25.14
N LEU A 40 112.15 4.11 -24.02
CA LEU A 40 110.71 4.00 -23.88
C LEU A 40 110.04 5.38 -23.95
N ARG A 41 109.09 5.57 -24.88
CA ARG A 41 108.43 6.87 -25.05
C ARG A 41 107.44 7.11 -23.91
N LYS A 42 107.16 8.38 -23.62
CA LYS A 42 106.23 8.79 -22.54
C LYS A 42 104.83 8.18 -22.68
N THR A 43 104.37 7.94 -23.91
CA THR A 43 103.11 7.22 -24.22
C THR A 43 103.14 5.77 -23.75
N ASP A 44 104.28 5.11 -23.90
CA ASP A 44 104.43 3.67 -23.68
C ASP A 44 104.68 3.40 -22.19
N TRP A 45 105.42 4.28 -21.52
CA TRP A 45 105.48 4.32 -20.05
C TRP A 45 104.10 4.55 -19.42
N ILE A 46 103.29 5.48 -19.96
CA ILE A 46 101.92 5.71 -19.47
C ILE A 46 101.06 4.46 -19.67
N ARG A 47 101.15 3.78 -20.83
CA ARG A 47 100.46 2.50 -21.07
C ARG A 47 100.83 1.44 -20.03
N VAL A 48 102.13 1.20 -19.81
CA VAL A 48 102.60 0.24 -18.79
C VAL A 48 102.12 0.62 -17.38
N GLN A 49 102.10 1.92 -17.06
CA GLN A 49 101.59 2.43 -15.78
C GLN A 49 100.07 2.28 -15.63
N ASP A 50 99.30 2.36 -16.71
CA ASP A 50 97.84 2.14 -16.72
C ASP A 50 97.52 0.65 -16.53
N ASP A 51 98.23 -0.23 -17.25
CA ASP A 51 98.09 -1.68 -17.19
C ASP A 51 98.41 -2.21 -15.79
N LEU A 52 99.52 -1.76 -15.18
CA LEU A 52 99.90 -2.06 -13.80
C LEU A 52 98.90 -1.58 -12.75
N ARG A 53 98.08 -0.56 -13.07
CA ARG A 53 97.03 -0.04 -12.17
C ARG A 53 95.66 -0.71 -12.38
N GLY A 54 95.55 -1.66 -13.32
CA GLY A 54 94.30 -2.34 -13.64
C GLY A 54 93.19 -1.42 -14.18
N VAL A 55 93.54 -0.19 -14.58
CA VAL A 55 92.58 0.82 -15.04
C VAL A 55 92.18 0.48 -16.46
N ASN A 56 91.16 -0.36 -16.58
CA ASN A 56 90.53 -0.72 -17.84
C ASN A 56 89.82 0.49 -18.45
N LYS A 57 90.59 1.39 -19.09
CA LYS A 57 90.11 2.59 -19.79
C LYS A 57 89.08 2.23 -20.86
N GLU A 58 89.20 1.05 -21.46
CA GLU A 58 88.22 0.51 -22.40
C GLU A 58 86.87 0.17 -21.74
N LYS A 59 86.88 -0.40 -20.53
CA LYS A 59 85.68 -0.66 -19.71
C LYS A 59 85.04 0.63 -19.17
N GLN A 60 85.85 1.67 -18.95
CA GLN A 60 85.37 3.02 -18.63
C GLN A 60 84.70 3.66 -19.87
N ARG A 61 85.39 3.69 -21.02
CA ARG A 61 84.84 4.13 -22.32
C ARG A 61 83.54 3.40 -22.69
N LEU A 62 83.43 2.09 -22.45
CA LEU A 62 82.19 1.33 -22.67
C LEU A 62 81.05 1.76 -21.74
N ARG A 63 81.34 2.07 -20.47
CA ARG A 63 80.36 2.62 -19.50
C ARG A 63 79.96 4.06 -19.84
N GLU A 64 80.90 4.88 -20.32
CA GLU A 64 80.65 6.25 -20.78
C GLU A 64 79.82 6.24 -22.06
N ALA A 65 80.15 5.40 -23.04
CA ALA A 65 79.36 5.20 -24.25
C ALA A 65 77.97 4.62 -23.95
N ALA A 66 77.82 3.76 -22.93
CA ALA A 66 76.51 3.30 -22.46
C ALA A 66 75.68 4.46 -21.88
N LYS A 67 76.26 5.27 -20.96
CA LYS A 67 75.61 6.47 -20.41
C LYS A 67 75.24 7.49 -21.49
N GLN A 68 76.12 7.70 -22.49
CA GLN A 68 75.85 8.56 -23.63
C GLN A 68 74.70 8.02 -24.49
N ARG A 69 74.65 6.71 -24.76
CA ARG A 69 73.52 6.06 -25.45
C ARG A 69 72.22 6.19 -24.67
N GLU A 70 72.25 6.05 -23.35
CA GLU A 70 71.09 6.24 -22.47
C GLU A 70 70.61 7.71 -22.47
N ALA A 71 71.52 8.68 -22.36
CA ALA A 71 71.21 10.11 -22.45
C ALA A 71 70.63 10.49 -23.82
N LEU A 72 71.24 10.03 -24.92
CA LEU A 72 70.72 10.22 -26.28
C LEU A 72 69.37 9.53 -26.49
N HIS A 73 69.11 8.39 -25.84
CA HIS A 73 67.82 7.70 -25.87
C HIS A 73 66.73 8.43 -25.06
N LEU A 74 67.09 9.09 -23.95
CA LEU A 74 66.18 9.97 -23.20
C LEU A 74 65.85 11.24 -24.00
N GLN A 75 66.87 11.92 -24.55
CA GLN A 75 66.69 13.06 -25.45
C GLN A 75 65.86 12.67 -26.69
N SER A 76 66.12 11.50 -27.28
CA SER A 76 65.33 10.97 -28.40
C SER A 76 63.87 10.73 -28.01
N LYS A 77 63.58 10.19 -26.82
CA LYS A 77 62.20 10.07 -26.30
C LYS A 77 61.52 11.43 -26.14
N GLU A 78 62.23 12.46 -25.71
CA GLU A 78 61.69 13.82 -25.57
C GLU A 78 61.41 14.47 -26.93
N VAL A 79 62.33 14.33 -27.88
CA VAL A 79 62.14 14.72 -29.28
C VAL A 79 60.95 13.98 -29.92
N VAL A 80 60.76 12.68 -29.63
CA VAL A 80 59.63 11.88 -30.14
C VAL A 80 58.29 12.25 -29.50
N LYS A 81 58.27 12.77 -28.26
CA LYS A 81 57.07 13.42 -27.69
C LYS A 81 56.71 14.69 -28.44
N LEU A 82 57.71 15.46 -28.88
CA LEU A 82 57.55 16.72 -29.61
C LEU A 82 57.23 16.55 -31.10
N TRP A 83 57.49 15.37 -31.69
CA TRP A 83 57.16 15.07 -33.08
C TRP A 83 55.69 15.36 -33.39
N SER A 84 55.46 16.17 -34.44
CA SER A 84 54.14 16.63 -34.89
C SER A 84 53.15 15.50 -35.12
N ASN A 85 53.62 14.33 -35.58
CA ASN A 85 52.78 13.16 -35.82
C ASN A 85 52.31 12.47 -34.52
N THR A 86 53.12 12.53 -33.45
CA THR A 86 52.74 12.04 -32.11
C THR A 86 51.72 13.00 -31.48
N THR A 87 52.04 14.29 -31.45
CA THR A 87 51.21 15.31 -30.79
C THR A 87 49.89 15.53 -31.50
N THR A 88 49.84 15.54 -32.83
CA THR A 88 48.56 15.64 -33.57
C THR A 88 47.70 14.39 -33.42
N ARG A 89 48.29 13.19 -33.23
CA ARG A 89 47.53 11.99 -32.91
C ARG A 89 46.93 12.05 -31.50
N GLN A 90 47.67 12.54 -30.51
CA GLN A 90 47.16 12.76 -29.14
C GLN A 90 46.02 13.78 -29.14
N LYS A 91 46.23 14.97 -29.73
CA LYS A 91 45.20 16.01 -29.87
C LYS A 91 43.95 15.52 -30.62
N LYS A 92 44.08 14.63 -31.61
CA LYS A 92 42.94 14.00 -32.31
C LYS A 92 42.18 13.00 -31.43
N LEU A 93 42.83 12.32 -30.49
CA LEU A 93 42.18 11.43 -29.52
C LEU A 93 41.49 12.23 -28.39
N GLU A 94 42.15 13.29 -27.91
CA GLU A 94 41.59 14.23 -26.93
C GLU A 94 40.36 14.95 -27.50
N ALA A 95 40.46 15.51 -28.72
CA ALA A 95 39.33 16.15 -29.39
C ALA A 95 38.18 15.19 -29.74
N LYS A 96 38.45 13.87 -29.85
CA LYS A 96 37.38 12.86 -29.96
C LYS A 96 36.67 12.66 -28.63
N LYS A 97 37.40 12.44 -27.53
CA LYS A 97 36.82 12.34 -26.18
C LYS A 97 35.99 13.55 -25.81
N ILE A 98 36.48 14.76 -26.11
CA ILE A 98 35.75 16.01 -25.85
C ILE A 98 34.44 16.06 -26.66
N ARG A 99 34.43 15.61 -27.93
CA ARG A 99 33.21 15.52 -28.73
C ARG A 99 32.24 14.46 -28.19
N GLU A 100 32.75 13.29 -27.84
CA GLU A 100 31.98 12.19 -27.25
C GLU A 100 31.33 12.63 -25.92
N GLN A 101 32.04 13.41 -25.09
CA GLN A 101 31.52 14.00 -23.85
C GLN A 101 30.47 15.09 -24.12
N ILE A 102 30.70 16.00 -25.07
CA ILE A 102 29.71 17.03 -25.45
C ILE A 102 28.44 16.39 -26.01
N GLU A 103 28.57 15.40 -26.89
CA GLU A 103 27.42 14.68 -27.47
C GLU A 103 26.65 13.89 -26.39
N GLU A 104 27.34 13.29 -25.41
CA GLU A 104 26.71 12.70 -24.23
C GLU A 104 25.99 13.73 -23.36
N GLU A 105 26.54 14.93 -23.16
CA GLU A 105 25.87 16.01 -22.43
C GLU A 105 24.66 16.55 -23.18
N GLU A 106 24.74 16.75 -24.48
CA GLU A 106 23.61 17.16 -25.33
C GLU A 106 22.48 16.12 -25.29
N ARG A 107 22.82 14.83 -25.38
CA ARG A 107 21.85 13.72 -25.21
C ARG A 107 21.20 13.74 -23.81
N LYS A 108 21.96 14.03 -22.74
CA LYS A 108 21.42 14.16 -21.38
C LYS A 108 20.46 15.34 -21.27
N ARG A 109 20.87 16.53 -21.76
CA ARG A 109 20.02 17.73 -21.80
C ARG A 109 18.71 17.49 -22.54
N ILE A 110 18.73 16.82 -23.70
CA ILE A 110 17.51 16.46 -24.44
C ILE A 110 16.60 15.52 -23.62
N VAL A 111 17.16 14.54 -22.91
CA VAL A 111 16.39 13.64 -22.04
C VAL A 111 15.80 14.40 -20.83
N ASP A 112 16.55 15.32 -20.24
CA ASP A 112 16.10 16.17 -19.13
C ASP A 112 15.01 17.16 -19.59
N GLU A 113 15.17 17.78 -20.76
CA GLU A 113 14.17 18.65 -21.40
C GLU A 113 12.89 17.87 -21.76
N GLU A 114 13.00 16.68 -22.34
CA GLU A 114 11.88 15.79 -22.59
C GLU A 114 11.16 15.37 -21.29
N ALA A 115 11.91 15.09 -20.22
CA ALA A 115 11.35 14.74 -18.92
C ALA A 115 10.59 15.91 -18.30
N ASN A 116 11.17 17.11 -18.34
CA ASN A 116 10.53 18.35 -17.89
C ASN A 116 9.25 18.65 -18.69
N PHE A 117 9.27 18.50 -20.01
CA PHE A 117 8.09 18.71 -20.86
C PHE A 117 6.97 17.69 -20.60
N LYS A 118 7.31 16.41 -20.39
CA LYS A 118 6.33 15.37 -20.02
C LYS A 118 5.74 15.61 -18.63
N GLU A 119 6.54 16.09 -17.68
CA GLU A 119 6.06 16.47 -16.35
C GLU A 119 5.19 17.73 -16.39
N GLN A 120 5.51 18.72 -17.23
CA GLN A 120 4.63 19.88 -17.50
C GLN A 120 3.28 19.45 -18.06
N GLN A 121 3.23 18.62 -19.12
CA GLN A 121 1.97 18.08 -19.65
C GLN A 121 1.16 17.30 -18.59
N ARG A 122 1.85 16.55 -17.72
CA ARG A 122 1.23 15.83 -16.59
C ARG A 122 0.66 16.80 -15.55
N GLN A 123 1.36 17.89 -15.24
CA GLN A 123 0.89 18.93 -14.32
C GLN A 123 -0.31 19.68 -14.91
N GLU A 124 -0.25 20.12 -16.17
CA GLU A 124 -1.39 20.72 -16.89
C GLU A 124 -2.63 19.81 -16.90
N ALA A 125 -2.45 18.51 -17.16
CA ALA A 125 -3.54 17.54 -17.13
C ALA A 125 -4.16 17.40 -15.72
N ILE A 126 -3.32 17.40 -14.67
CA ILE A 126 -3.76 17.37 -13.27
C ILE A 126 -4.50 18.66 -12.89
N GLU A 127 -4.02 19.83 -13.31
CA GLU A 127 -4.65 21.13 -13.04
C GLU A 127 -5.97 21.30 -13.78
N LYS A 128 -6.03 20.86 -15.04
CA LYS A 128 -7.28 20.77 -15.81
C LYS A 128 -8.30 19.86 -15.13
N ALA A 129 -7.88 18.70 -14.65
CA ALA A 129 -8.73 17.78 -13.89
C ALA A 129 -9.22 18.39 -12.56
N ARG A 130 -8.31 19.00 -11.78
CA ARG A 130 -8.65 19.73 -10.53
C ARG A 130 -9.68 20.84 -10.78
N THR A 131 -9.48 21.62 -11.85
CA THR A 131 -10.40 22.72 -12.23
C THR A 131 -11.78 22.19 -12.61
N GLN A 132 -11.83 21.09 -13.39
CA GLN A 132 -13.08 20.41 -13.73
C GLN A 132 -13.79 19.86 -12.48
N MET A 133 -13.06 19.22 -11.55
CA MET A 133 -13.62 18.72 -10.29
C MET A 133 -14.16 19.87 -9.41
N TYR A 134 -13.42 20.98 -9.30
CA TYR A 134 -13.84 22.17 -8.56
C TYR A 134 -15.16 22.76 -9.12
N TYR A 135 -15.26 22.94 -10.44
CA TYR A 135 -16.51 23.37 -11.10
C TYR A 135 -17.63 22.32 -11.04
N GLN A 136 -17.30 21.03 -10.83
CA GLN A 136 -18.30 20.00 -10.58
C GLN A 136 -18.85 19.99 -9.15
N THR A 137 -18.25 20.72 -8.19
CA THR A 137 -18.79 20.81 -6.83
C THR A 137 -20.16 21.50 -6.81
N ASN A 138 -21.05 21.03 -5.93
CA ASN A 138 -22.42 21.58 -5.84
C ASN A 138 -22.44 23.05 -5.40
N ARG A 139 -21.46 23.49 -4.60
CA ARG A 139 -21.35 24.88 -4.12
C ARG A 139 -20.96 25.84 -5.26
N VAL A 140 -20.03 25.45 -6.12
CA VAL A 140 -19.67 26.23 -7.32
C VAL A 140 -20.78 26.21 -8.36
N LYS A 141 -21.42 25.06 -8.62
CA LYS A 141 -22.63 24.98 -9.47
C LYS A 141 -23.75 25.90 -8.99
N GLY A 142 -24.01 25.97 -7.68
CA GLY A 142 -24.99 26.88 -7.09
C GLY A 142 -24.63 28.35 -7.32
N LEU A 143 -23.35 28.70 -7.19
CA LEU A 143 -22.85 30.06 -7.46
C LEU A 143 -22.95 30.44 -8.96
N HIS A 144 -22.62 29.53 -9.87
CA HIS A 144 -22.76 29.74 -11.32
C HIS A 144 -24.22 29.82 -11.77
N SER A 145 -25.11 29.00 -11.18
CA SER A 145 -26.56 29.11 -11.39
C SER A 145 -27.10 30.47 -10.90
N ALA A 146 -26.63 30.94 -9.74
CA ALA A 146 -26.95 32.28 -9.25
C ALA A 146 -26.40 33.39 -10.15
N LEU A 147 -25.19 33.24 -10.71
CA LEU A 147 -24.59 34.19 -11.65
C LEU A 147 -25.46 34.35 -12.92
N LEU A 148 -25.83 33.23 -13.55
CA LEU A 148 -26.74 33.23 -14.71
C LEU A 148 -28.08 33.90 -14.39
N LEU A 149 -28.63 33.68 -13.19
CA LEU A 149 -29.86 34.37 -12.76
C LEU A 149 -29.66 35.89 -12.65
N THR A 150 -28.47 36.38 -12.27
CA THR A 150 -28.20 37.84 -12.26
C THR A 150 -28.20 38.46 -13.66
N GLU A 151 -27.88 37.67 -14.68
CA GLU A 151 -27.83 38.10 -16.08
C GLU A 151 -29.24 38.12 -16.68
N VAL A 152 -30.01 37.05 -16.49
CA VAL A 152 -31.43 36.98 -16.86
C VAL A 152 -32.26 38.10 -16.19
N LEU A 153 -31.93 38.48 -14.94
CA LEU A 153 -32.56 39.63 -14.28
C LEU A 153 -32.23 40.97 -14.97
N LYS A 154 -30.97 41.18 -15.37
CA LYS A 154 -30.54 42.39 -16.09
C LYS A 154 -31.14 42.49 -17.49
N GLU A 155 -31.24 41.37 -18.21
CA GLU A 155 -31.94 41.29 -19.50
C GLU A 155 -33.43 41.60 -19.34
N ARG A 156 -34.08 41.04 -18.31
CA ARG A 156 -35.49 41.32 -18.00
C ARG A 156 -35.74 42.80 -17.68
N GLU A 157 -34.83 43.46 -16.97
CA GLU A 157 -34.90 44.90 -16.70
C GLU A 157 -34.85 45.71 -18.00
N ALA A 158 -33.93 45.37 -18.93
CA ALA A 158 -33.85 45.99 -20.25
C ALA A 158 -35.10 45.74 -21.11
N GLN A 159 -35.68 44.53 -21.06
CA GLN A 159 -36.96 44.22 -21.73
C GLN A 159 -38.14 45.03 -21.16
N ILE A 160 -38.19 45.22 -19.84
CA ILE A 160 -39.21 46.06 -19.19
C ILE A 160 -39.04 47.53 -19.59
N GLU A 161 -37.81 48.03 -19.69
CA GLU A 161 -37.55 49.39 -20.16
C GLU A 161 -37.96 49.57 -21.63
N LEU A 162 -37.58 48.65 -22.51
CA LEU A 162 -37.99 48.66 -23.91
C LEU A 162 -39.52 48.64 -24.06
N LYS A 163 -40.22 47.77 -23.30
CA LYS A 163 -41.68 47.71 -23.30
C LYS A 163 -42.32 49.01 -22.84
N ARG A 164 -41.77 49.65 -21.80
CA ARG A 164 -42.23 50.98 -21.33
C ARG A 164 -42.05 52.07 -22.39
N ARG A 165 -40.91 52.08 -23.10
CA ARG A 165 -40.63 53.02 -24.21
C ARG A 165 -41.60 52.83 -25.38
N ILE A 166 -41.98 51.58 -25.70
CA ILE A 166 -43.00 51.26 -26.70
C ILE A 166 -44.39 51.73 -26.22
N GLU A 167 -44.75 51.47 -24.95
CA GLU A 167 -46.03 51.90 -24.36
C GLU A 167 -46.19 53.42 -24.23
N SER A 168 -45.10 54.18 -24.06
CA SER A 168 -45.16 55.65 -24.13
C SER A 168 -45.34 56.11 -25.58
N ALA A 169 -44.54 55.58 -26.51
CA ALA A 169 -44.63 55.95 -27.92
C ALA A 169 -46.00 55.60 -28.54
N SER A 170 -46.66 54.52 -28.12
CA SER A 170 -48.02 54.22 -28.58
C SER A 170 -49.04 55.22 -28.03
N LYS A 171 -48.96 55.59 -26.74
CA LYS A 171 -49.83 56.64 -26.14
C LYS A 171 -49.63 58.01 -26.81
N ASP A 172 -48.41 58.34 -27.20
CA ASP A 172 -48.08 59.56 -27.94
C ASP A 172 -48.62 59.55 -29.39
N VAL A 173 -49.06 58.39 -29.89
CA VAL A 173 -49.75 58.23 -31.18
C VAL A 173 -51.27 58.20 -30.98
N ASP A 174 -51.75 57.47 -29.97
CA ASP A 174 -53.17 57.39 -29.59
C ASP A 174 -53.73 58.78 -29.23
N THR A 175 -52.96 59.62 -28.52
CA THR A 175 -53.36 61.01 -28.21
C THR A 175 -53.56 61.84 -29.47
N LYS A 176 -52.63 61.77 -30.43
CA LYS A 176 -52.75 62.48 -31.73
C LYS A 176 -53.95 61.97 -32.54
N PHE A 177 -54.25 60.68 -32.50
CA PHE A 177 -55.45 60.13 -33.14
C PHE A 177 -56.74 60.60 -32.45
N LEU A 178 -56.76 60.68 -31.11
CA LEU A 178 -57.90 61.20 -30.36
C LEU A 178 -58.10 62.72 -30.57
N GLU A 179 -57.03 63.50 -30.72
CA GLU A 179 -57.08 64.92 -31.09
C GLU A 179 -57.66 65.08 -32.52
N ALA A 180 -57.13 64.34 -33.50
CA ALA A 180 -57.64 64.36 -34.88
C ALA A 180 -59.05 63.76 -35.03
N ALA A 181 -59.49 62.90 -34.11
CA ALA A 181 -60.88 62.44 -34.03
C ALA A 181 -61.78 63.54 -33.49
N LYS A 182 -61.41 64.19 -32.38
CA LYS A 182 -62.16 65.31 -31.79
C LYS A 182 -62.35 66.47 -32.76
N THR A 183 -61.32 66.88 -33.51
CA THR A 183 -61.48 67.96 -34.50
C THR A 183 -62.49 67.60 -35.59
N ARG A 184 -62.52 66.32 -36.02
CA ARG A 184 -63.51 65.80 -36.99
C ARG A 184 -64.90 65.69 -36.39
N GLU A 185 -65.03 65.34 -35.10
CA GLU A 185 -66.30 65.35 -34.38
C GLU A 185 -66.82 66.78 -34.21
N ASP A 186 -65.97 67.75 -33.87
CA ASP A 186 -66.32 69.17 -33.80
C ASP A 186 -66.73 69.75 -35.18
N GLU A 187 -66.08 69.32 -36.25
CA GLU A 187 -66.46 69.64 -37.64
C GLU A 187 -67.81 69.00 -38.02
N ALA A 188 -68.00 67.72 -37.70
CA ALA A 188 -69.24 66.99 -37.97
C ALA A 188 -70.42 67.53 -37.14
N LEU A 189 -70.20 67.93 -35.89
CA LEU A 189 -71.21 68.54 -35.01
C LEU A 189 -71.66 69.91 -35.52
N LYS A 190 -70.75 70.74 -36.07
CA LYS A 190 -71.13 71.99 -36.75
C LYS A 190 -72.03 71.70 -37.95
N GLN A 191 -71.63 70.76 -38.82
CA GLN A 191 -72.43 70.35 -39.96
C GLN A 191 -73.77 69.67 -39.58
N GLU A 192 -73.84 68.93 -38.46
CA GLU A 192 -75.11 68.37 -37.99
C GLU A 192 -75.97 69.44 -37.33
N GLN A 193 -75.43 70.43 -36.62
CA GLN A 193 -76.23 71.55 -36.11
C GLN A 193 -76.91 72.31 -37.27
N GLU A 194 -76.17 72.60 -38.35
CA GLU A 194 -76.73 73.17 -39.59
C GLU A 194 -77.87 72.29 -40.17
N LYS A 195 -77.66 70.97 -40.29
CA LYS A 195 -78.65 70.01 -40.81
C LYS A 195 -79.81 69.72 -39.84
N ALA A 196 -79.61 69.89 -38.53
CA ALA A 196 -80.60 69.67 -37.49
C ALA A 196 -81.54 70.88 -37.36
N LEU A 197 -81.03 72.09 -37.58
CA LEU A 197 -81.86 73.28 -37.80
C LEU A 197 -82.77 73.06 -39.03
N GLN A 198 -82.22 72.59 -40.16
CA GLN A 198 -82.99 72.24 -41.35
C GLN A 198 -84.05 71.14 -41.09
N ARG A 199 -83.70 70.08 -40.35
CA ARG A 199 -84.62 68.97 -40.02
C ARG A 199 -85.66 69.31 -38.96
N ARG A 200 -85.38 70.24 -38.03
CA ARG A 200 -86.36 70.71 -37.03
C ARG A 200 -87.54 71.39 -37.71
N LEU A 201 -87.25 72.21 -38.73
CA LEU A 201 -88.26 72.84 -39.59
C LEU A 201 -89.13 71.83 -40.35
N GLN A 202 -88.69 70.57 -40.49
CA GLN A 202 -89.43 69.50 -41.17
C GLN A 202 -90.24 68.63 -40.20
N ARG A 203 -89.65 68.18 -39.08
CA ARG A 203 -90.29 67.21 -38.16
C ARG A 203 -91.48 67.76 -37.37
N GLN A 204 -91.64 69.07 -37.26
CA GLN A 204 -92.83 69.66 -36.64
C GLN A 204 -94.13 69.29 -37.38
N ALA A 205 -94.04 68.90 -38.65
CA ALA A 205 -95.18 68.55 -39.51
C ALA A 205 -95.64 67.07 -39.44
N ALA A 206 -95.13 66.24 -38.51
CA ALA A 206 -95.39 64.78 -38.51
C ALA A 206 -95.54 64.12 -37.12
N ALA A 207 -95.46 64.88 -36.02
CA ALA A 207 -95.54 64.30 -34.66
C ALA A 207 -96.98 64.11 -34.15
N GLU A 208 -97.98 64.52 -34.94
CA GLU A 208 -99.40 64.50 -34.57
C GLU A 208 -100.04 63.11 -34.77
N ASP A 209 -99.45 62.28 -35.62
CA ASP A 209 -100.12 61.13 -36.28
C ASP A 209 -100.32 59.86 -35.41
N LEU A 210 -99.55 59.66 -34.34
CA LEU A 210 -99.20 58.28 -33.88
C LEU A 210 -99.52 57.87 -32.42
N LYS A 211 -100.29 58.65 -31.63
CA LYS A 211 -100.48 58.44 -30.17
C LYS A 211 -101.28 57.19 -29.71
N ASN A 212 -101.55 56.20 -30.57
CA ASN A 212 -102.88 55.56 -30.54
C ASN A 212 -103.05 54.11 -29.95
N HIS A 213 -102.04 53.32 -29.49
CA HIS A 213 -102.31 52.02 -28.77
C HIS A 213 -101.14 51.27 -28.04
N ARG A 214 -101.37 50.64 -26.84
CA ARG A 214 -100.60 49.48 -26.25
C ARG A 214 -101.17 48.90 -24.90
N SER A 215 -101.03 47.58 -24.60
CA SER A 215 -101.22 46.93 -23.25
C SER A 215 -100.77 45.42 -23.14
N TYR A 216 -100.78 44.74 -21.94
CA TYR A 216 -100.73 43.25 -21.54
C TYR A 216 -99.42 42.47 -21.01
N LEU A 217 -99.54 41.30 -20.28
CA LEU A 217 -98.49 40.56 -19.42
C LEU A 217 -98.67 38.99 -19.14
N GLY A 218 -97.71 38.24 -18.46
CA GLY A 218 -97.76 36.77 -17.99
C GLY A 218 -96.52 36.14 -17.16
N LYS A 219 -96.48 34.87 -16.55
CA LYS A 219 -95.38 34.19 -15.62
C LYS A 219 -95.30 32.54 -15.35
N THR A 220 -94.19 31.81 -14.83
CA THR A 220 -93.85 30.25 -14.54
C THR A 220 -92.59 29.80 -13.55
N ALA A 221 -91.91 28.60 -13.13
CA ALA A 221 -91.85 27.01 -12.98
C ALA A 221 -90.62 26.23 -12.13
N SER A 222 -90.45 24.83 -11.84
CA SER A 222 -89.30 23.98 -11.06
C SER A 222 -89.37 22.32 -10.93
N SER A 223 -88.61 21.24 -10.33
CA SER A 223 -87.27 20.63 -9.69
C SER A 223 -87.29 19.00 -9.30
N CYS A 224 -86.48 17.96 -8.72
CA CYS A 224 -85.09 17.41 -8.14
C CYS A 224 -84.86 15.77 -7.78
N ARG A 225 -83.70 15.07 -7.30
CA ARG A 225 -83.45 13.51 -6.91
C ARG A 225 -82.10 12.84 -6.17
N SER A 226 -81.90 11.48 -5.79
CA SER A 226 -80.73 10.64 -5.05
C SER A 226 -80.64 8.98 -5.13
N GLY A 227 -79.83 7.91 -4.60
CA GLY A 227 -78.63 7.39 -3.69
C GLY A 227 -78.23 5.76 -3.51
N PHE A 228 -77.15 5.13 -2.82
CA PHE A 228 -76.68 3.58 -2.73
C PHE A 228 -75.55 2.90 -1.66
N SER A 229 -75.21 1.52 -1.49
CA SER A 229 -74.13 0.75 -0.55
C SER A 229 -73.69 -0.88 -0.61
N VAL A 230 -72.67 -1.57 0.13
CA VAL A 230 -72.10 -3.09 0.14
C VAL A 230 -71.06 -3.79 1.25
N SER A 231 -70.65 -5.17 1.36
CA SER A 231 -69.65 -5.96 2.37
C SER A 231 -69.03 -7.51 2.20
N GLN A 232 -68.11 -8.23 3.05
CA GLN A 232 -67.39 -9.67 2.93
C GLN A 232 -66.40 -10.47 4.05
N GLN A 233 -66.03 -11.86 4.07
CA GLN A 233 -64.72 -12.74 4.50
C GLN A 233 -64.53 -14.07 5.54
N LEU A 234 -63.43 -15.00 5.59
CA LEU A 234 -63.15 -16.35 6.44
C LEU A 234 -61.70 -17.22 6.57
N VAL A 235 -61.42 -18.39 7.37
CA VAL A 235 -60.07 -19.23 7.70
C VAL A 235 -59.94 -20.82 8.26
N SER A 236 -58.77 -21.61 8.53
CA SER A 236 -58.55 -23.14 9.04
C SER A 236 -57.11 -23.88 9.54
N PRO A 237 -56.91 -25.17 10.19
CA PRO A 237 -55.65 -25.91 10.86
C PRO A 237 -55.26 -27.57 10.90
N TYR A 238 -54.16 -28.20 11.58
CA TYR A 238 -53.54 -29.71 11.55
C TYR A 238 -52.60 -30.46 12.73
N PHE A 239 -52.13 -31.82 12.78
CA PHE A 239 -51.07 -32.59 13.74
C PHE A 239 -50.46 -34.17 13.60
N GLU A 240 -49.73 -34.92 14.60
CA GLU A 240 -48.69 -36.17 14.60
C GLU A 240 -48.53 -37.27 15.86
N VAL A 241 -47.69 -38.38 16.27
CA VAL A 241 -46.59 -39.54 15.95
C VAL A 241 -46.16 -40.73 17.08
N PRO A 242 -45.28 -41.87 16.92
CA PRO A 242 -45.01 -43.20 17.81
C PRO A 242 -43.57 -44.01 18.13
N LEU A 243 -43.40 -45.26 18.83
CA LEU A 243 -42.15 -46.14 19.35
C LEU A 243 -42.28 -47.78 19.69
N LEU A 244 -41.48 -48.85 20.23
CA LEU A 244 -40.05 -49.48 20.63
C LEU A 244 -39.90 -51.05 21.23
N SER A 245 -38.74 -51.87 21.41
CA SER A 245 -38.51 -53.31 22.14
C SER A 245 -37.08 -54.19 22.24
N ARG A 246 -36.79 -55.32 23.08
CA ARG A 246 -35.53 -56.34 23.18
C ARG A 246 -35.41 -57.71 24.17
N ASP A 247 -34.45 -58.77 24.11
CA ASP A 247 -34.20 -60.13 24.95
C ASP A 247 -32.73 -60.96 25.13
N ALA A 248 -32.46 -62.13 25.93
CA ALA A 248 -31.19 -63.11 26.09
C ALA A 248 -31.10 -64.51 27.03
N GLN A 249 -30.09 -65.53 26.97
CA GLN A 249 -29.93 -66.94 27.76
C GLN A 249 -28.49 -67.78 28.04
N LEU A 250 -28.35 -69.07 28.65
CA LEU A 250 -27.07 -69.87 29.18
C LEU A 250 -26.99 -71.52 29.54
N ARG A 251 -25.83 -72.34 29.75
CA ARG A 251 -25.62 -73.82 30.36
C ARG A 251 -24.20 -74.67 30.43
N ARG A 252 -23.71 -75.40 31.53
CA ARG A 252 -22.74 -76.64 31.62
C ARG A 252 -22.11 -77.08 33.04
N GLU A 253 -21.94 -78.40 33.46
CA GLU A 253 -20.89 -79.04 34.41
C GLU A 253 -21.22 -80.46 35.07
N ARG A 254 -20.22 -81.30 35.56
CA ARG A 254 -20.20 -82.02 36.91
C ARG A 254 -19.17 -83.12 37.43
N ILE A 255 -19.00 -84.37 36.92
CA ILE A 255 -18.79 -85.65 37.76
C ILE A 255 -17.44 -86.45 37.64
N LEU A 256 -16.90 -87.15 38.71
CA LEU A 256 -15.87 -88.28 38.76
C LEU A 256 -15.55 -88.84 40.23
N ASN A 257 -14.86 -90.02 40.46
CA ASN A 257 -13.91 -90.41 41.62
C ASN A 257 -13.71 -91.94 42.03
N THR A 258 -12.49 -92.43 42.47
CA THR A 258 -12.09 -93.48 43.54
C THR A 258 -10.68 -94.25 43.48
N LEU A 259 -10.24 -94.95 44.59
CA LEU A 259 -9.28 -96.14 44.79
C LEU A 259 -7.72 -96.06 45.11
N THR A 260 -7.13 -96.96 45.98
CA THR A 260 -5.66 -97.37 46.18
C THR A 260 -5.37 -98.41 47.34
N VAL A 261 -4.20 -99.16 47.44
CA VAL A 261 -3.84 -100.11 48.61
C VAL A 261 -2.39 -100.74 48.99
N THR A 262 -1.11 -101.22 49.04
CA THR A 262 -0.21 -101.64 50.24
C THR A 262 0.65 -102.96 50.17
N GLN A 263 1.89 -103.09 50.75
CA GLN A 263 2.71 -104.37 50.96
C GLN A 263 4.02 -104.32 51.87
N GLN A 264 4.60 -105.46 52.39
CA GLN A 264 5.86 -105.61 53.25
C GLN A 264 6.54 -107.06 53.29
N GLU A 265 7.83 -107.29 53.73
CA GLU A 265 8.51 -108.64 53.98
C GLU A 265 9.99 -108.70 54.61
N ARG A 266 10.44 -109.88 55.18
CA ARG A 266 11.81 -110.54 55.46
C ARG A 266 12.88 -110.18 56.59
N THR A 267 13.92 -111.06 56.80
CA THR A 267 14.78 -111.26 58.05
C THR A 267 16.34 -111.61 57.95
N ALA A 268 16.91 -112.72 58.54
CA ALA A 268 18.14 -112.73 59.44
C ALA A 268 19.30 -113.84 59.32
N THR A 269 20.27 -113.91 60.30
CA THR A 269 21.57 -114.70 60.50
C THR A 269 22.82 -114.32 59.70
N ASP A 270 22.72 -114.04 58.40
CA ASP A 270 23.86 -113.49 57.63
C ASP A 270 24.41 -112.18 58.24
N GLU A 271 23.54 -111.53 59.02
CA GLU A 271 23.70 -110.36 59.89
C GLU A 271 25.07 -110.17 60.55
N GLN A 272 25.78 -111.21 61.02
CA GLN A 272 27.08 -111.00 61.70
C GLN A 272 28.28 -110.83 60.75
N ARG A 273 28.29 -111.54 59.61
CA ARG A 273 29.32 -111.32 58.57
C ARG A 273 29.00 -110.04 57.80
N VAL A 274 27.71 -109.79 57.59
CA VAL A 274 27.19 -108.47 57.21
C VAL A 274 27.72 -107.41 58.18
N ALA A 275 27.51 -107.50 59.50
CA ALA A 275 27.84 -106.45 60.47
C ALA A 275 29.31 -105.97 60.44
N LYS A 276 30.30 -106.85 60.24
CA LYS A 276 31.71 -106.41 60.12
C LYS A 276 32.04 -105.79 58.76
N ALA A 277 31.57 -106.38 57.66
CA ALA A 277 31.73 -105.81 56.34
C ALA A 277 31.02 -104.44 56.24
N VAL A 278 29.80 -104.36 56.77
CA VAL A 278 29.02 -103.15 56.99
C VAL A 278 29.79 -102.15 57.84
N ALA A 279 30.34 -102.50 59.01
CA ALA A 279 31.07 -101.54 59.84
C ALA A 279 32.27 -100.88 59.12
N GLU A 280 33.05 -101.62 58.34
CA GLU A 280 34.12 -101.04 57.52
C GLU A 280 33.62 -100.24 56.32
N GLN A 281 32.59 -100.74 55.64
CA GLN A 281 31.96 -100.08 54.50
C GLN A 281 31.24 -98.79 54.92
N ASP A 282 30.65 -98.78 56.12
CA ASP A 282 30.03 -97.63 56.79
C ASP A 282 31.08 -96.63 57.26
N ALA A 283 32.22 -97.07 57.79
CA ALA A 283 33.32 -96.16 58.15
C ALA A 283 33.87 -95.43 56.92
N LYS A 284 34.06 -96.16 55.81
CA LYS A 284 34.49 -95.59 54.51
C LYS A 284 33.39 -94.68 53.92
N GLN A 285 32.12 -95.10 53.95
CA GLN A 285 30.98 -94.26 53.58
C GLN A 285 30.85 -93.02 54.47
N ALA A 286 31.12 -93.09 55.77
CA ALA A 286 30.99 -91.97 56.69
C ALA A 286 32.09 -90.92 56.45
N GLN A 287 33.31 -91.32 56.06
CA GLN A 287 34.33 -90.37 55.61
C GLN A 287 33.93 -89.70 54.29
N LEU A 288 33.49 -90.48 53.30
CA LEU A 288 33.01 -89.93 52.02
C LEU A 288 31.80 -88.99 52.20
N ARG A 289 30.80 -89.38 53.01
CA ARG A 289 29.64 -88.55 53.37
C ARG A 289 30.08 -87.26 54.06
N ARG A 290 31.02 -87.29 55.00
CA ARG A 290 31.54 -86.07 55.67
C ARG A 290 32.30 -85.14 54.71
N GLU A 291 33.05 -85.69 53.76
CA GLU A 291 33.69 -84.87 52.71
C GLU A 291 32.65 -84.29 51.74
N GLU A 292 31.68 -85.09 51.33
CA GLU A 292 30.55 -84.62 50.52
C GLU A 292 29.75 -83.55 51.26
N GLU A 293 29.45 -83.71 52.54
CA GLU A 293 28.76 -82.74 53.38
C GLU A 293 29.56 -81.44 53.54
N ARG A 294 30.89 -81.53 53.70
CA ARG A 294 31.76 -80.35 53.67
C ARG A 294 31.68 -79.62 52.33
N LYS A 295 31.94 -80.33 51.22
CA LYS A 295 31.88 -79.80 49.84
C LYS A 295 30.49 -79.22 49.51
N LYS A 296 29.41 -79.88 49.91
CA LYS A 296 28.02 -79.40 49.82
C LYS A 296 27.81 -78.15 50.68
N SER A 297 28.33 -78.11 51.92
CA SER A 297 28.18 -76.93 52.81
C SER A 297 28.97 -75.71 52.31
N GLU A 298 30.14 -75.91 51.72
CA GLU A 298 30.98 -74.86 51.13
C GLU A 298 30.35 -74.34 49.83
N MET A 299 29.84 -75.24 48.99
CA MET A 299 29.03 -74.90 47.81
C MET A 299 27.74 -74.14 48.20
N LEU A 300 27.03 -74.56 49.25
CA LEU A 300 25.86 -73.84 49.74
C LEU A 300 26.22 -72.44 50.27
N LYS A 301 27.32 -72.31 51.02
CA LYS A 301 27.82 -71.01 51.51
C LYS A 301 28.25 -70.06 50.39
N SER A 302 28.91 -70.56 49.34
CA SER A 302 29.27 -69.73 48.18
C SER A 302 28.04 -69.35 47.35
N ILE A 303 27.06 -70.26 47.21
CA ILE A 303 25.77 -69.96 46.59
C ILE A 303 24.98 -68.90 47.38
N THR A 304 24.95 -68.95 48.73
CA THR A 304 24.28 -67.91 49.53
C THR A 304 25.01 -66.58 49.44
N ALA A 305 26.33 -66.56 49.58
CA ALA A 305 27.13 -65.34 49.45
C ALA A 305 26.95 -64.67 48.07
N HIS A 306 26.97 -65.46 46.99
CA HIS A 306 26.71 -64.97 45.64
C HIS A 306 25.28 -64.42 45.49
N ARG A 307 24.26 -65.11 46.03
CA ARG A 307 22.87 -64.62 46.04
C ARG A 307 22.71 -63.30 46.78
N GLU A 308 23.40 -63.13 47.91
CA GLU A 308 23.40 -61.87 48.66
C GLU A 308 24.08 -60.72 47.90
N LEU A 309 25.21 -60.98 47.24
CA LEU A 309 25.91 -59.98 46.45
C LEU A 309 25.07 -59.54 45.25
N VAL A 310 24.50 -60.48 44.50
CA VAL A 310 23.57 -60.18 43.38
C VAL A 310 22.32 -59.45 43.88
N GLY A 311 21.81 -59.78 45.08
CA GLY A 311 20.72 -59.04 45.71
C GLY A 311 21.07 -57.58 46.00
N LYS A 312 22.22 -57.33 46.63
CA LYS A 312 22.73 -55.98 46.96
C LYS A 312 23.04 -55.16 45.71
N GLU A 313 23.63 -55.77 44.68
CA GLU A 313 23.83 -55.11 43.38
C GLU A 313 22.50 -54.74 42.71
N LYS A 314 21.52 -55.65 42.74
CA LYS A 314 20.19 -55.36 42.18
C LYS A 314 19.53 -54.20 42.93
N GLU A 315 19.55 -54.21 44.27
CA GLU A 315 18.98 -53.15 45.10
C GLU A 315 19.64 -51.78 44.82
N GLN A 316 20.96 -51.74 44.57
CA GLN A 316 21.65 -50.51 44.16
C GLN A 316 21.23 -50.05 42.76
N ARG A 317 21.13 -50.96 41.78
CA ARG A 317 20.66 -50.63 40.42
C ARG A 317 19.21 -50.15 40.44
N ASP A 318 18.33 -50.84 41.17
CA ASP A 318 16.93 -50.46 41.34
C ASP A 318 16.84 -49.03 41.94
N LYS A 319 17.60 -48.73 43.00
CA LYS A 319 17.69 -47.37 43.59
C LYS A 319 18.23 -46.30 42.63
N ILE A 320 19.23 -46.63 41.80
CA ILE A 320 19.73 -45.71 40.76
C ILE A 320 18.63 -45.42 39.74
N THR A 321 17.93 -46.45 39.25
CA THR A 321 16.80 -46.22 38.31
C THR A 321 15.64 -45.46 38.95
N GLU A 322 15.39 -45.62 40.25
CA GLU A 322 14.44 -44.77 40.99
C GLU A 322 14.88 -43.31 41.07
N GLN A 323 16.19 -43.03 41.20
CA GLN A 323 16.72 -41.67 41.19
C GLN A 323 16.65 -41.07 39.78
N GLU A 324 17.15 -41.79 38.76
CA GLU A 324 17.10 -41.39 37.35
C GLU A 324 15.66 -41.10 36.89
N THR A 325 14.68 -41.91 37.29
CA THR A 325 13.27 -41.67 36.95
C THR A 325 12.66 -40.48 37.69
N ARG A 326 13.03 -40.24 38.96
CA ARG A 326 12.62 -39.02 39.70
C ARG A 326 13.22 -37.77 39.06
N ASP A 327 14.49 -37.79 38.69
CA ASP A 327 15.19 -36.65 38.10
C ASP A 327 14.71 -36.38 36.67
N ALA A 328 14.44 -37.42 35.87
CA ALA A 328 13.79 -37.29 34.57
C ALA A 328 12.35 -36.73 34.67
N LEU A 329 11.61 -37.05 35.75
CA LEU A 329 10.30 -36.44 36.01
C LEU A 329 10.41 -34.98 36.47
N GLN A 330 11.43 -34.62 37.23
CA GLN A 330 11.71 -33.22 37.59
C GLN A 330 12.09 -32.41 36.35
N ALA A 331 13.05 -32.88 35.55
CA ALA A 331 13.48 -32.22 34.31
C ALA A 331 12.33 -31.99 33.32
N LYS A 332 11.38 -32.94 33.21
CA LYS A 332 10.15 -32.75 32.41
C LYS A 332 9.28 -31.62 32.98
N ARG A 333 8.99 -31.61 34.28
CA ARG A 333 8.20 -30.54 34.93
C ARG A 333 8.85 -29.16 34.78
N GLU A 334 10.18 -29.07 34.85
CA GLU A 334 10.91 -27.83 34.65
C GLU A 334 10.87 -27.36 33.18
N ALA A 335 11.02 -28.29 32.23
CA ALA A 335 10.87 -28.00 30.81
C ALA A 335 9.45 -27.52 30.47
N ASP A 336 8.42 -28.15 31.03
CA ASP A 336 7.02 -27.74 30.88
C ASP A 336 6.76 -26.34 31.47
N ARG A 337 7.32 -26.04 32.66
CA ARG A 337 7.28 -24.71 33.28
C ARG A 337 7.89 -23.64 32.36
N ILE A 338 9.13 -23.87 31.91
CA ILE A 338 9.85 -22.95 31.01
C ILE A 338 9.11 -22.78 29.67
N PHE A 339 8.50 -23.85 29.14
CA PHE A 339 7.69 -23.79 27.92
C PHE A 339 6.43 -22.93 28.09
N LEU A 340 5.73 -23.06 29.23
CA LEU A 340 4.55 -22.25 29.55
C LEU A 340 4.91 -20.77 29.75
N GLU A 341 5.96 -20.45 30.50
CA GLU A 341 6.47 -19.08 30.66
C GLU A 341 6.87 -18.47 29.31
N LYS A 342 7.60 -19.21 28.47
CA LYS A 342 8.00 -18.78 27.12
C LYS A 342 6.81 -18.60 26.18
N LYS A 343 5.70 -19.31 26.40
CA LYS A 343 4.43 -19.13 25.69
C LYS A 343 3.69 -17.87 26.17
N GLN A 344 3.68 -17.59 27.48
CA GLN A 344 3.12 -16.37 28.06
C GLN A 344 3.87 -15.13 27.57
N GLN A 345 5.20 -15.09 27.72
CA GLN A 345 6.05 -13.97 27.25
C GLN A 345 5.89 -13.68 25.75
N LYS A 346 5.68 -14.71 24.92
CA LYS A 346 5.36 -14.53 23.49
C LYS A 346 3.99 -13.87 23.29
N ALA A 347 2.96 -14.33 24.00
CA ALA A 347 1.62 -13.75 23.93
C ALA A 347 1.56 -12.31 24.47
N GLU A 348 2.38 -11.98 25.47
CA GLU A 348 2.50 -10.62 26.01
C GLU A 348 3.21 -9.68 25.03
N LYS A 349 4.33 -10.12 24.42
CA LYS A 349 5.03 -9.35 23.37
C LYS A 349 4.13 -9.09 22.16
N LEU A 350 3.38 -10.10 21.70
CA LEU A 350 2.40 -9.93 20.63
C LEU A 350 1.31 -8.90 21.01
N LYS A 351 0.73 -8.98 22.22
CA LYS A 351 -0.24 -7.98 22.71
C LYS A 351 0.35 -6.57 22.84
N GLU A 352 1.62 -6.45 23.21
CA GLU A 352 2.31 -5.16 23.23
C GLU A 352 2.55 -4.62 21.82
N GLU A 353 2.94 -5.46 20.87
CA GLU A 353 3.14 -5.10 19.47
C GLU A 353 1.81 -4.71 18.81
N GLU A 354 0.74 -5.47 19.02
CA GLU A 354 -0.65 -5.15 18.64
C GLU A 354 -1.08 -3.79 19.19
N ARG A 355 -0.86 -3.52 20.49
CA ARG A 355 -1.15 -2.22 21.11
C ARG A 355 -0.35 -1.07 20.48
N LYS A 356 0.96 -1.27 20.27
CA LYS A 356 1.84 -0.26 19.64
C LYS A 356 1.47 -0.01 18.18
N LEU A 357 1.02 -1.03 17.45
CA LEU A 357 0.51 -0.92 16.08
C LEU A 357 -0.84 -0.18 16.04
N PHE A 358 -1.80 -0.57 16.88
CA PHE A 358 -3.11 0.09 16.99
C PHE A 358 -2.98 1.56 17.40
N GLN A 359 -2.09 1.87 18.34
CA GLN A 359 -1.83 3.25 18.77
C GLN A 359 -1.19 4.08 17.65
N ARG A 360 -0.24 3.51 16.88
CA ARG A 360 0.32 4.14 15.67
C ARG A 360 -0.71 4.33 14.56
N GLN A 361 -1.63 3.38 14.37
CA GLN A 361 -2.74 3.49 13.41
C GLN A 361 -3.66 4.64 13.81
N LYS A 362 -4.12 4.68 15.06
CA LYS A 362 -4.96 5.77 15.58
C LYS A 362 -4.28 7.15 15.51
N GLU A 363 -2.97 7.21 15.75
CA GLU A 363 -2.20 8.44 15.54
C GLU A 363 -2.13 8.86 14.06
N ALA A 364 -2.00 7.90 13.13
CA ALA A 364 -1.99 8.18 11.70
C ALA A 364 -3.38 8.59 11.19
N GLU A 365 -4.44 8.01 11.74
CA GLU A 365 -5.85 8.38 11.50
C GLU A 365 -6.11 9.81 11.97
N SER A 366 -5.76 10.18 13.22
CA SER A 366 -5.87 11.56 13.72
C SER A 366 -5.12 12.55 12.82
N LYS A 367 -3.86 12.25 12.48
CA LYS A 367 -3.03 13.09 11.59
C LYS A 367 -3.53 13.12 10.13
N PHE A 368 -4.43 12.23 9.74
CA PHE A 368 -5.12 12.25 8.45
C PHE A 368 -6.44 13.04 8.52
N GLU A 369 -7.22 12.88 9.59
CA GLU A 369 -8.42 13.69 9.88
C GLU A 369 -8.05 15.18 10.04
N GLU A 370 -6.98 15.50 10.77
CA GLU A 370 -6.43 16.85 10.90
C GLU A 370 -6.07 17.47 9.55
N LYS A 371 -5.41 16.71 8.66
CA LYS A 371 -5.06 17.16 7.31
C LYS A 371 -6.28 17.31 6.40
N ASN A 372 -7.27 16.44 6.51
CA ASN A 372 -8.51 16.56 5.76
C ASN A 372 -9.31 17.79 6.21
N ALA A 373 -9.35 18.08 7.52
CA ALA A 373 -9.94 19.30 8.05
C ALA A 373 -9.20 20.56 7.56
N GLN A 374 -7.86 20.53 7.52
CA GLN A 374 -7.05 21.61 6.93
C GLN A 374 -7.37 21.80 5.45
N LEU A 375 -7.39 20.73 4.65
CA LEU A 375 -7.75 20.79 3.22
C LEU A 375 -9.16 21.34 3.00
N ILE A 376 -10.15 20.93 3.81
CA ILE A 376 -11.52 21.47 3.72
C ILE A 376 -11.55 22.98 4.04
N THR A 377 -10.84 23.42 5.09
CA THR A 377 -10.78 24.87 5.40
C THR A 377 -10.02 25.67 4.33
N GLU A 378 -9.00 25.10 3.69
CA GLU A 378 -8.36 25.69 2.52
C GLU A 378 -9.31 25.77 1.30
N GLU A 379 -10.05 24.71 0.98
CA GLU A 379 -11.02 24.69 -0.11
C GLU A 379 -12.17 25.67 0.12
N GLU A 380 -12.67 25.78 1.36
CA GLU A 380 -13.65 26.80 1.72
C GLU A 380 -13.07 28.21 1.62
N ASN A 381 -11.82 28.45 2.04
CA ASN A 381 -11.17 29.75 1.86
C ASN A 381 -11.01 30.13 0.37
N LYS A 382 -10.58 29.18 -0.47
CA LYS A 382 -10.48 29.34 -1.94
C LYS A 382 -11.85 29.63 -2.56
N PHE A 383 -12.91 28.94 -2.13
CA PHE A 383 -14.28 29.22 -2.56
C PHE A 383 -14.76 30.61 -2.12
N HIS A 384 -14.52 31.02 -0.87
CA HIS A 384 -14.93 32.34 -0.39
C HIS A 384 -14.26 33.45 -1.20
N GLN A 385 -12.95 33.37 -1.47
CA GLN A 385 -12.22 34.30 -2.35
C GLN A 385 -12.82 34.35 -3.76
N TYR A 386 -13.04 33.19 -4.39
CA TYR A 386 -13.65 33.10 -5.72
C TYR A 386 -15.06 33.71 -5.76
N SER A 387 -15.87 33.47 -4.73
CA SER A 387 -17.22 34.03 -4.61
C SER A 387 -17.23 35.55 -4.40
N GLN A 388 -16.22 36.09 -3.69
CA GLN A 388 -16.05 37.53 -3.52
C GLN A 388 -15.71 38.20 -4.86
N LEU A 389 -14.79 37.62 -5.64
CA LEU A 389 -14.41 38.13 -6.97
C LEU A 389 -15.62 38.21 -7.92
N ILE A 390 -16.43 37.14 -8.00
CA ILE A 390 -17.67 37.13 -8.80
C ILE A 390 -18.67 38.19 -8.29
N ILE A 391 -18.77 38.40 -6.97
CA ILE A 391 -19.66 39.42 -6.38
C ILE A 391 -19.17 40.85 -6.68
N SER A 392 -17.86 41.12 -6.72
CA SER A 392 -17.33 42.42 -7.16
C SER A 392 -17.53 42.65 -8.66
N GLU A 393 -17.22 41.67 -9.51
CA GLU A 393 -17.43 41.76 -10.97
C GLU A 393 -18.91 42.00 -11.31
N ALA A 394 -19.82 41.27 -10.63
CA ALA A 394 -21.27 41.49 -10.77
C ALA A 394 -21.71 42.89 -10.27
N ALA A 395 -21.04 43.46 -9.27
CA ALA A 395 -21.34 44.81 -8.76
C ALA A 395 -20.89 45.90 -9.73
N GLU A 396 -19.67 45.77 -10.29
CA GLU A 396 -19.15 46.65 -11.33
C GLU A 396 -20.01 46.60 -12.60
N ALA A 397 -20.42 45.40 -13.00
CA ALA A 397 -21.37 45.17 -14.09
C ALA A 397 -22.82 45.61 -13.78
N LYS A 398 -23.09 46.15 -12.57
CA LYS A 398 -24.41 46.59 -12.08
C LYS A 398 -25.49 45.50 -12.18
N LYS A 399 -25.12 44.23 -11.99
CA LYS A 399 -26.05 43.08 -11.92
C LYS A 399 -26.67 42.99 -10.51
N ASN A 400 -27.81 42.33 -10.37
CA ASN A 400 -28.46 42.14 -9.08
C ASN A 400 -27.66 41.17 -8.19
N LEU A 401 -27.10 41.65 -7.07
CA LEU A 401 -26.21 40.88 -6.19
C LEU A 401 -26.91 39.87 -5.27
N PHE A 402 -28.24 39.91 -5.14
CA PHE A 402 -28.95 39.10 -4.14
C PHE A 402 -28.79 37.57 -4.35
N PRO A 403 -28.94 37.00 -5.57
CA PRO A 403 -28.73 35.57 -5.80
C PRO A 403 -27.32 35.11 -5.44
N LEU A 404 -26.29 35.85 -5.86
CA LEU A 404 -24.88 35.53 -5.59
C LEU A 404 -24.57 35.56 -4.09
N ARG A 405 -25.05 36.59 -3.38
CA ARG A 405 -24.88 36.71 -1.91
C ARG A 405 -25.58 35.59 -1.15
N ARG A 406 -26.69 35.04 -1.65
CA ARG A 406 -27.31 33.83 -1.08
C ARG A 406 -26.46 32.58 -1.36
N ALA A 407 -26.08 32.35 -2.61
CA ALA A 407 -25.31 31.17 -3.00
C ALA A 407 -23.93 31.09 -2.30
N ALA A 408 -23.22 32.21 -2.16
CA ALA A 408 -21.93 32.25 -1.47
C ALA A 408 -22.03 31.88 0.02
N ARG A 409 -23.10 32.33 0.69
CA ARG A 409 -23.40 32.02 2.11
C ARG A 409 -23.86 30.59 2.33
N GLN A 410 -24.40 29.92 1.31
CA GLN A 410 -24.89 28.56 1.45
C GLN A 410 -23.72 27.60 1.64
N GLY A 411 -23.69 26.93 2.78
CA GLY A 411 -22.60 26.03 3.17
C GLY A 411 -22.60 24.71 2.41
N THR A 412 -21.50 23.97 2.55
CA THR A 412 -21.24 22.68 1.90
C THR A 412 -22.32 21.62 2.18
N ARG A 413 -23.06 21.76 3.29
CA ARG A 413 -24.27 21.01 3.64
C ARG A 413 -25.50 21.86 3.26
N GLY A 414 -26.08 21.62 2.08
CA GLY A 414 -27.03 22.51 1.41
C GLY A 414 -28.39 22.72 2.10
N GLY A 415 -28.42 23.61 3.08
CA GLY A 415 -29.64 24.14 3.70
C GLY A 415 -29.37 25.50 4.34
N ASP A 416 -30.37 26.39 4.35
CA ASP A 416 -30.26 27.69 5.03
C ASP A 416 -30.38 27.47 6.55
N GLY A 417 -29.25 27.21 7.22
CA GLY A 417 -29.16 26.98 8.67
C GLY A 417 -27.81 27.43 9.24
N PRO A 418 -27.72 27.69 10.57
CA PRO A 418 -26.52 28.22 11.19
C PRO A 418 -25.34 27.24 11.13
N ALA A 419 -24.12 27.78 11.01
CA ALA A 419 -22.89 27.00 11.09
C ALA A 419 -22.74 26.41 12.50
N SER A 420 -23.06 25.13 12.66
CA SER A 420 -22.97 24.41 13.93
C SER A 420 -22.53 22.98 13.64
N GLY A 421 -21.34 22.60 14.14
CA GLY A 421 -20.80 21.26 13.99
C GLY A 421 -21.67 20.23 14.70
N GLY A 422 -22.37 19.39 13.94
CA GLY A 422 -23.28 18.39 14.51
C GLY A 422 -23.99 17.57 13.43
N ALA A 423 -23.83 16.25 13.49
CA ALA A 423 -24.47 15.31 12.58
C ALA A 423 -25.88 14.89 13.04
N GLU A 424 -26.74 15.85 13.43
CA GLU A 424 -28.19 15.59 13.50
C GLU A 424 -28.85 15.87 12.14
N PRO A 425 -29.81 15.04 11.69
CA PRO A 425 -30.74 15.38 10.62
C PRO A 425 -31.91 16.20 11.20
N VAL A 426 -32.13 17.40 10.67
CA VAL A 426 -33.24 18.27 11.06
C VAL A 426 -34.38 18.12 10.05
N TYR A 427 -35.49 17.54 10.49
CA TYR A 427 -36.68 17.38 9.66
C TYR A 427 -37.46 18.70 9.59
N LEU A 428 -37.62 19.25 8.39
CA LEU A 428 -38.51 20.39 8.13
C LEU A 428 -39.95 19.91 7.91
N VAL A 429 -40.91 20.79 8.19
CA VAL A 429 -42.29 20.65 7.69
C VAL A 429 -42.30 20.90 6.17
N HIS A 430 -43.18 20.24 5.43
CA HIS A 430 -43.31 20.40 3.96
C HIS A 430 -43.95 21.75 3.55
N ASP A 431 -44.43 22.53 4.51
CA ASP A 431 -45.10 23.80 4.28
C ASP A 431 -44.13 24.94 3.91
N SER A 432 -44.65 25.95 3.21
CA SER A 432 -43.89 27.12 2.75
C SER A 432 -43.29 28.00 3.86
N THR A 433 -43.60 27.72 5.13
CA THR A 433 -43.00 28.35 6.31
C THR A 433 -41.58 27.88 6.60
N GLY A 434 -41.15 26.71 6.08
CA GLY A 434 -39.80 26.17 6.28
C GLY A 434 -39.44 25.84 7.74
N ALA A 435 -40.43 25.80 8.64
CA ALA A 435 -40.22 25.57 10.06
C ALA A 435 -39.68 24.15 10.33
N HIS A 436 -38.85 24.01 11.36
CA HIS A 436 -38.43 22.70 11.85
C HIS A 436 -39.62 22.00 12.54
N MET A 437 -39.77 20.70 12.30
CA MET A 437 -40.73 19.87 13.05
C MET A 437 -40.43 19.96 14.57
N PRO A 438 -41.42 20.27 15.42
CA PRO A 438 -41.22 20.22 16.86
C PRO A 438 -40.76 18.82 17.30
N LYS A 439 -39.66 18.75 18.05
CA LYS A 439 -39.22 17.50 18.69
C LYS A 439 -40.21 17.12 19.80
N TYR A 440 -41.30 16.43 19.45
CA TYR A 440 -42.31 15.92 20.38
C TYR A 440 -41.77 14.79 21.27
N VAL A 441 -40.94 15.19 22.24
CA VAL A 441 -40.47 14.34 23.33
C VAL A 441 -41.56 14.26 24.39
N SER A 442 -42.48 13.31 24.24
CA SER A 442 -43.43 12.94 25.27
C SER A 442 -42.83 11.86 26.16
N VAL A 443 -43.33 11.72 27.39
CA VAL A 443 -42.93 10.64 28.31
C VAL A 443 -43.13 9.26 27.64
N THR A 444 -44.17 9.11 26.83
CA THR A 444 -44.45 7.92 26.03
C THR A 444 -43.37 7.65 24.97
N THR A 445 -42.95 8.67 24.20
CA THR A 445 -41.89 8.49 23.19
C THR A 445 -40.52 8.29 23.82
N GLU A 446 -40.24 8.87 24.98
CA GLU A 446 -39.04 8.54 25.77
C GLU A 446 -39.05 7.08 26.22
N ASN A 447 -40.16 6.58 26.74
CA ASN A 447 -40.25 5.19 27.21
C ASN A 447 -40.07 4.19 26.07
N ILE A 448 -40.63 4.47 24.89
CA ILE A 448 -40.40 3.68 23.66
C ILE A 448 -38.92 3.75 23.22
N LYS A 449 -38.28 4.93 23.33
CA LYS A 449 -36.84 5.10 23.03
C LYS A 449 -35.97 4.31 24.02
N LYS A 450 -36.25 4.39 25.32
CA LYS A 450 -35.58 3.63 26.40
C LYS A 450 -35.77 2.11 26.24
N LEU A 451 -36.90 1.67 25.66
CA LEU A 451 -37.18 0.27 25.32
C LEU A 451 -36.36 -0.24 24.12
N ARG A 452 -36.11 0.61 23.11
CA ARG A 452 -35.42 0.23 21.86
C ARG A 452 -33.93 0.54 21.83
N GLN A 453 -33.42 1.43 22.70
CA GLN A 453 -31.98 1.65 22.85
C GLN A 453 -31.32 0.40 23.48
N PRO A 454 -30.12 0.01 23.02
CA PRO A 454 -29.36 -1.10 23.61
C PRO A 454 -28.81 -0.70 24.99
N GLY A 455 -29.65 -0.84 26.02
CA GLY A 455 -29.25 -0.73 27.42
C GLY A 455 -28.41 -1.93 27.87
N ASN A 456 -28.04 -1.94 29.16
CA ASN A 456 -27.32 -3.05 29.78
C ASN A 456 -28.09 -4.37 29.56
N ILE A 457 -27.40 -5.41 29.07
CA ILE A 457 -27.98 -6.72 28.72
C ILE A 457 -28.79 -7.31 29.89
N GLN A 458 -28.38 -7.05 31.13
CA GLN A 458 -29.11 -7.50 32.32
C GLN A 458 -30.47 -6.80 32.53
N GLU A 459 -30.60 -5.53 32.12
CA GLU A 459 -31.91 -4.87 32.09
C GLU A 459 -32.77 -5.37 30.93
N ALA A 460 -32.18 -5.57 29.75
CA ALA A 460 -32.89 -6.09 28.59
C ALA A 460 -33.47 -7.49 28.87
N LYS A 461 -32.69 -8.38 29.50
CA LYS A 461 -33.13 -9.69 30.01
C LYS A 461 -34.33 -9.55 30.95
N LYS A 462 -34.23 -8.72 32.00
CA LYS A 462 -35.31 -8.50 32.97
C LYS A 462 -36.59 -7.97 32.33
N ARG A 463 -36.48 -7.03 31.38
CA ARG A 463 -37.63 -6.50 30.61
C ARG A 463 -38.29 -7.54 29.70
N LEU A 464 -37.52 -8.54 29.24
CA LEU A 464 -38.01 -9.69 28.46
C LEU A 464 -38.47 -10.88 29.33
N GLY A 465 -38.56 -10.70 30.65
CA GLY A 465 -39.02 -11.75 31.58
C GLY A 465 -37.95 -12.78 31.96
N PHE A 466 -36.70 -12.63 31.51
CA PHE A 466 -35.59 -13.49 31.94
C PHE A 466 -35.08 -13.03 33.31
N THR A 467 -35.52 -13.70 34.36
CA THR A 467 -35.14 -13.45 35.77
C THR A 467 -34.04 -14.41 36.26
N TRP A 468 -33.13 -14.80 35.36
CA TRP A 468 -32.02 -15.74 35.59
C TRP A 468 -30.67 -15.08 35.27
#